data_AF-A0A662SMT5-F1
#
_entry.id   AF-A0A662SMT5-F1
#
_cell.length_a   1.000
_cell.length_b   1.000
_cell.length_c   1.000
_cell.angle_alpha   90.00
_cell.angle_beta   90.00
_cell.angle_gamma   90.00
#
_symmetry.space_group_name_H-M   'P 1'
#
loop_
_entity.id
_entity.type
_entity.pdbx_description
1 polymer ?
#
loop_
_entity_poly.entity_id
_entity_poly.type
_entity_poly.pdbx_seq_one_letter_code
_entity_poly.pdbx_strand_id
1 'polypeptide(L)'
;MPVISLKVGITPQRILVRNPDRVVFSILNYSSYDVYVGYDKNVSTTGKTKGILVKANGGGMEDEYHKGEVWAIATAETEITVVEVSRGE
;
A
#
# COMPACT_ATOMS: atom_id res chain seq x y z
N MET A 1 8.01 12.35 -8.98
CA MET A 1 8.04 11.21 -8.03
C MET A 1 7.81 11.67 -6.58
N PRO A 2 6.56 11.67 -6.10
CA PRO A 2 6.23 11.88 -4.68
C PRO A 2 6.66 10.70 -3.80
N VAL A 3 7.10 11.04 -2.57
CA VAL A 3 7.36 10.12 -1.46
C VAL A 3 6.52 10.56 -0.28
N ILE A 4 5.67 9.68 0.23
CA ILE A 4 4.68 10.03 1.26
C ILE A 4 4.75 8.97 2.37
N SER A 5 4.86 9.42 3.63
CA SER A 5 4.66 8.56 4.80
C SER A 5 3.22 8.62 5.26
N LEU A 6 2.62 7.45 5.51
CA LEU A 6 1.21 7.30 5.87
C LEU A 6 1.09 6.37 7.08
N LYS A 7 0.30 6.78 8.06
CA LYS A 7 -0.13 5.89 9.15
C LYS A 7 -1.10 4.87 8.60
N VAL A 8 -0.92 3.61 8.96
CA VAL A 8 -1.80 2.50 8.61
C VAL A 8 -2.17 1.76 9.89
N GLY A 9 -3.47 1.65 10.11
CA GLY A 9 -4.02 1.04 11.31
C GLY A 9 -4.61 -0.35 11.08
N ILE A 10 -5.34 -0.82 12.09
CA ILE A 10 -6.08 -2.10 12.05
C ILE A 10 -7.41 -2.03 11.27
N THR A 11 -7.68 -0.88 10.63
CA THR A 11 -8.83 -0.67 9.75
C THR A 11 -8.29 -0.34 8.35
N PRO A 12 -8.89 -0.88 7.27
CA PRO A 12 -8.45 -0.56 5.91
C PRO A 12 -8.48 0.94 5.63
N GLN A 13 -7.39 1.44 5.07
CA GLN A 13 -7.19 2.85 4.74
C GLN A 13 -6.68 2.97 3.31
N ARG A 14 -7.18 3.96 2.56
CA ARG A 14 -6.72 4.23 1.21
C ARG A 14 -5.37 4.93 1.26
N ILE A 15 -4.38 4.35 0.59
CA ILE A 15 -3.00 4.87 0.56
C ILE A 15 -2.60 5.44 -0.79
N LEU A 16 -3.28 5.01 -1.86
CA LEU A 16 -3.18 5.63 -3.18
C LEU A 16 -4.58 5.81 -3.77
N VAL A 17 -4.80 6.98 -4.37
CA VAL A 17 -6.01 7.22 -5.16
C VAL A 17 -5.83 6.66 -6.57
N ARG A 18 -6.96 6.50 -7.27
CA ARG A 18 -6.95 6.16 -8.69
C ARG A 18 -6.17 7.22 -9.47
N ASN A 19 -5.17 6.76 -10.21
CA ASN A 19 -4.32 7.63 -11.03
C ASN A 19 -4.07 6.96 -12.40
N PRO A 20 -4.67 7.47 -13.49
CA PRO A 20 -4.50 6.90 -14.82
C PRO A 20 -3.07 7.04 -15.38
N ASP A 21 -2.26 7.94 -14.82
CA ASP A 21 -0.89 8.20 -15.26
C ASP A 21 0.16 7.50 -14.40
N ARG A 22 -0.25 6.83 -13.32
CA ARG A 22 0.67 6.01 -12.51
C ARG A 22 1.28 4.91 -13.38
N VAL A 23 2.60 4.81 -13.28
CA VAL A 23 3.42 3.79 -13.94
C VAL A 23 3.72 2.67 -12.95
N VAL A 24 4.22 3.05 -11.77
CA VAL A 24 4.62 2.10 -10.73
C VAL A 24 4.45 2.76 -9.37
N PHE A 25 4.25 1.93 -8.35
CA PHE A 25 4.42 2.36 -6.97
C PHE A 25 5.23 1.33 -6.18
N SER A 26 5.86 1.83 -5.12
CA SER A 26 6.53 1.01 -4.13
C SER A 26 5.98 1.33 -2.75
N ILE A 27 5.87 0.30 -1.92
CA ILE A 27 5.50 0.41 -0.51
C ILE A 27 6.66 -0.11 0.31
N LEU A 28 7.13 0.70 1.24
CA LEU A 28 8.23 0.40 2.14
C LEU A 28 7.68 0.37 3.56
N ASN A 29 7.88 -0.74 4.24
CA ASN A 29 7.43 -0.97 5.60
C ASN A 29 8.63 -1.12 6.51
N TYR A 30 9.12 0.00 7.05
CA TYR A 30 10.23 0.03 8.01
C TYR A 30 9.80 -0.30 9.45
N SER A 31 8.54 -0.69 9.64
CA SER A 31 7.99 -0.96 10.96
C SER A 31 8.22 -2.40 11.42
N SER A 32 7.88 -2.67 12.68
CA SER A 32 7.87 -4.01 13.27
C SER A 32 6.58 -4.80 13.00
N TYR A 33 5.64 -4.27 12.23
CA TYR A 33 4.33 -4.88 12.01
C TYR A 33 4.08 -5.19 10.54
N ASP A 34 3.47 -6.34 10.29
CA ASP A 34 3.06 -6.74 8.93
C ASP A 34 1.91 -5.84 8.44
N VAL A 35 2.00 -5.43 7.18
CA VAL A 35 1.01 -4.64 6.45
C VAL A 35 0.50 -5.45 5.26
N TYR A 36 -0.80 -5.35 4.98
CA TYR A 36 -1.45 -6.01 3.87
C TYR A 36 -2.04 -4.96 2.94
N VAL A 37 -1.80 -5.12 1.65
CA VAL A 37 -2.24 -4.16 0.63
C VAL A 37 -3.17 -4.83 -0.37
N GLY A 38 -4.13 -4.09 -0.88
CA GLY A 38 -5.10 -4.60 -1.84
C GLY A 38 -5.67 -3.47 -2.69
N TYR A 39 -6.38 -3.84 -3.76
CA TYR A 39 -6.89 -2.90 -4.75
C TYR A 39 -8.32 -2.43 -4.46
N ASP A 40 -8.86 -2.78 -3.29
CA ASP A 40 -10.14 -2.28 -2.80
C ASP A 40 -10.19 -2.24 -1.26
N LYS A 41 -11.22 -1.56 -0.74
CA LYS A 41 -11.42 -1.31 0.70
C LYS A 41 -11.65 -2.55 1.56
N ASN A 42 -11.89 -3.72 0.97
CA ASN A 42 -12.14 -4.96 1.69
C ASN A 42 -10.85 -5.74 1.97
N VAL A 43 -9.67 -5.17 1.66
CA VAL A 43 -8.38 -5.74 2.08
C VAL A 43 -8.41 -6.08 3.58
N SER A 44 -7.94 -7.27 3.92
CA SER A 44 -7.97 -7.77 5.29
C SER A 44 -6.65 -8.39 5.70
N THR A 45 -6.41 -8.45 7.01
CA THR A 45 -5.31 -9.21 7.62
C THR A 45 -5.66 -10.69 7.78
N THR A 46 -6.96 -11.03 7.75
CA THR A 46 -7.51 -12.37 7.99
C THR A 46 -8.62 -12.68 6.98
N GLY A 47 -8.62 -13.89 6.42
CA GLY A 47 -9.72 -14.39 5.58
C GLY A 47 -9.44 -14.39 4.08
N LYS A 48 -10.53 -14.33 3.28
CA LYS A 48 -10.52 -14.55 1.82
C LYS A 48 -10.00 -13.37 1.00
N THR A 49 -10.16 -12.14 1.50
CA THR A 49 -9.67 -10.90 0.86
C THR A 49 -8.33 -10.46 1.46
N LYS A 50 -7.51 -11.44 1.87
CA LYS A 50 -6.21 -11.17 2.46
C LYS A 50 -5.35 -10.45 1.42
N GLY A 51 -4.84 -9.28 1.79
CA GLY A 51 -4.01 -8.48 0.89
C GLY A 51 -2.65 -9.14 0.59
N ILE A 52 -1.92 -8.52 -0.33
CA ILE A 52 -0.51 -8.81 -0.56
C ILE A 52 0.26 -8.38 0.69
N LEU A 53 1.07 -9.28 1.23
CA LEU A 53 1.80 -9.05 2.46
C LEU A 53 3.07 -8.23 2.20
N VAL A 54 3.13 -7.05 2.80
CA VAL A 54 4.35 -6.25 2.97
C VAL A 54 4.89 -6.49 4.37
N LYS A 55 5.88 -7.38 4.47
CA LYS A 55 6.49 -7.78 5.74
C LYS A 55 7.07 -6.59 6.50
N ALA A 56 7.10 -6.71 7.82
CA ALA A 56 7.90 -5.85 8.69
C ALA A 56 9.35 -5.76 8.20
N ASN A 57 9.93 -4.55 8.19
CA ASN A 57 11.23 -4.21 7.59
C ASN A 57 11.39 -4.62 6.12
N GLY A 58 10.28 -4.68 5.38
CA GLY A 58 10.25 -5.11 3.99
C GLY A 58 9.77 -4.03 3.03
N GLY A 59 9.57 -4.43 1.78
CA GLY A 59 8.95 -3.58 0.78
C GLY A 59 8.44 -4.40 -0.39
N GLY A 60 7.56 -3.78 -1.17
CA GLY A 60 7.05 -4.30 -2.43
C GLY A 60 7.12 -3.22 -3.51
N MET A 61 7.37 -3.64 -4.74
CA MET A 61 7.28 -2.80 -5.93
C MET A 61 6.27 -3.47 -6.85
N GLU A 62 5.25 -2.72 -7.25
CA GLU A 62 4.14 -3.24 -8.03
C GLU A 62 4.02 -2.44 -9.32
N ASP A 63 4.23 -3.12 -10.46
CA ASP A 63 3.90 -2.55 -11.76
C ASP A 63 2.37 -2.38 -11.83
N GLU A 64 1.92 -1.13 -11.95
CA GLU A 64 0.53 -0.81 -11.71
C GLU A 64 -0.32 -1.13 -12.95
N TYR A 65 -0.71 -2.39 -13.08
CA TYR A 65 -1.67 -2.82 -14.09
C TYR A 65 -3.08 -2.25 -13.81
N HIS A 66 -3.45 -2.08 -12.54
CA HIS A 66 -4.83 -1.78 -12.16
C HIS A 66 -5.18 -0.28 -12.15
N LYS A 67 -4.19 0.62 -12.19
CA LYS A 67 -4.31 2.11 -12.15
C LYS A 67 -5.35 2.63 -11.15
N GLY A 68 -5.63 1.82 -10.14
CA GLY A 68 -6.81 1.87 -9.29
C GLY A 68 -6.52 2.56 -7.98
N GLU A 69 -7.43 2.43 -7.03
CA GLU A 69 -7.08 2.77 -5.65
C GLU A 69 -6.24 1.65 -5.03
N VAL A 70 -5.36 1.99 -4.10
CA VAL A 70 -4.66 1.02 -3.27
C VAL A 70 -5.03 1.28 -1.82
N TRP A 71 -5.39 0.21 -1.12
CA TRP A 71 -5.80 0.20 0.27
C TRP A 71 -4.83 -0.65 1.08
N ALA A 72 -4.57 -0.24 2.33
CA ALA A 72 -3.70 -0.94 3.25
C ALA A 72 -4.37 -1.14 4.61
N ILE A 73 -4.02 -2.24 5.27
CA ILE A 73 -4.40 -2.56 6.65
C ILE A 73 -3.20 -3.21 7.34
N ALA A 74 -2.97 -2.86 8.60
CA ALA A 74 -1.86 -3.39 9.39
C ALA A 74 -2.36 -4.30 10.51
N THR A 75 -1.44 -5.10 11.05
CA THR A 75 -1.70 -5.94 12.23
C THR A 75 -1.71 -5.15 13.55
N ALA A 76 -1.13 -3.96 13.55
CA ALA A 76 -1.19 -2.95 14.60
C ALA A 76 -0.96 -1.56 13.97
N GLU A 77 -1.25 -0.48 14.71
CA GLU A 77 -0.96 0.88 14.25
C GLU A 77 0.51 1.05 13.89
N THR A 78 0.76 1.49 12.65
CA THR A 78 2.10 1.60 12.10
C THR A 78 2.22 2.72 11.06
N GLU A 79 3.41 2.90 10.50
CA GLU A 79 3.68 3.82 9.40
C GLU A 79 4.34 3.06 8.23
N ILE A 80 3.94 3.41 7.02
CA ILE A 80 4.58 2.97 5.78
C ILE A 80 5.00 4.18 4.95
N THR A 81 5.97 3.98 4.07
CA THR A 81 6.34 4.96 3.04
C THR A 81 5.86 4.45 1.69
N VAL A 82 5.17 5.31 0.94
CA VAL A 82 4.70 5.05 -0.42
C VAL A 82 5.46 5.96 -1.38
N VAL A 83 5.99 5.35 -2.44
CA VAL A 83 6.63 6.05 -3.55
C VAL A 83 5.77 5.81 -4.78
N GLU A 84 5.29 6.88 -5.42
CA GLU A 84 4.50 6.78 -6.64
C GLU A 84 5.26 7.45 -7.79
N VAL A 85 5.29 6.77 -8.95
CA VAL A 85 5.85 7.32 -10.19
C VAL A 85 4.73 7.42 -11.20
N SER A 86 4.53 8.63 -11.74
CA SER A 86 3.54 8.91 -12.78
C SER A 86 4.23 9.42 -14.05
N ARG A 87 3.57 9.27 -15.20
CA ARG A 87 4.07 9.85 -16.45
C ARG A 87 4.21 11.37 -16.30
N GLY A 88 5.38 11.89 -16.66
CA GLY A 88 5.66 13.33 -16.62
C GLY A 88 6.22 13.85 -15.30
N GLU A 89 6.55 12.95 -14.36
CA GLU A 89 7.23 13.26 -13.08
C GLU A 89 8.49 12.43 -12.81
#